data_AF-A0A5B0HI86-F1
#
_entry.id   AF-A0A5B0HI86-F1
#
_cell.length_a   1.000
_cell.length_b   1.000
_cell.length_c   1.000
_cell.angle_alpha   90.00
_cell.angle_beta   90.00
_cell.angle_gamma   90.00
#
_symmetry.space_group_name_H-M   'P 1'
#
loop_
_entity.id
_entity.type
_entity.pdbx_description
1 polymer ?
#
loop_
_entity_poly.entity_id
_entity_poly.type
_entity_poly.pdbx_seq_one_letter_code
_entity_poly.pdbx_strand_id
1 'polypeptide(L)' 'MDNVSREEKIRVRAYELWQKDGSPEERADEYWEQAQAQIDEEEYAANESGIEPKSRLPK' A
#
# COMPACT_ATOMS: atom_id res chain seq x y z
N MET A 1 6.07 8.41 -18.78
CA MET A 1 6.32 7.17 -18.03
C MET A 1 5.37 7.14 -16.86
N ASP A 2 4.68 6.03 -16.74
CA ASP A 2 3.40 5.84 -16.08
C ASP A 2 3.62 5.82 -14.57
N ASN A 3 3.60 7.02 -13.96
CA ASN A 3 3.59 7.15 -12.52
C ASN A 3 2.15 6.86 -12.05
N VAL A 4 1.77 5.58 -12.08
CA VAL A 4 0.56 5.08 -11.42
C VAL A 4 0.51 5.66 -10.02
N SER A 5 -0.48 6.52 -9.77
CA SER A 5 -0.62 7.22 -8.49
C SER A 5 -0.77 6.21 -7.36
N ARG A 6 -0.38 6.58 -6.14
CA ARG A 6 -0.54 5.75 -4.94
C ARG A 6 -1.93 5.12 -4.87
N GLU A 7 -2.97 5.93 -5.10
CA GLU A 7 -4.36 5.49 -5.11
C GLU A 7 -4.66 4.43 -6.19
N GLU A 8 -4.03 4.53 -7.35
CA GLU A 8 -4.22 3.56 -8.43
C GLU A 8 -3.56 2.22 -8.10
N LYS A 9 -2.38 2.25 -7.48
CA LYS A 9 -1.74 1.03 -6.96
C LYS A 9 -2.59 0.38 -5.87
N ILE A 10 -3.14 1.17 -4.96
CA ILE A 10 -4.03 0.68 -3.90
C ILE A 10 -5.25 0.01 -4.50
N ARG A 11 -5.87 0.65 -5.50
CA ARG A 11 -7.04 0.12 -6.18
C ARG A 11 -6.77 -1.20 -6.87
N VAL A 12 -5.68 -1.29 -7.63
CA VAL A 12 -5.29 -2.54 -8.32
C VAL A 12 -5.02 -3.63 -7.30
N ARG A 13 -4.22 -3.32 -6.27
CA ARG A 13 -3.83 -4.27 -5.22
C ARG A 13 -5.02 -4.80 -4.42
N ALA A 14 -5.92 -3.90 -4.01
CA ALA A 14 -7.15 -4.25 -3.31
C ALA A 14 -8.05 -5.12 -4.19
N TYR A 15 -8.22 -4.76 -5.46
CA TYR A 15 -9.03 -5.51 -6.41
C TYR A 15 -8.47 -6.91 -6.69
N GLU A 16 -7.15 -7.06 -6.82
CA GLU A 16 -6.50 -8.37 -6.98
C GLU A 16 -6.69 -9.27 -5.76
N LEU A 17 -6.53 -8.73 -4.55
CA LEU A 17 -6.75 -9.46 -3.30
C LEU A 17 -8.22 -9.88 -3.18
N TRP A 18 -9.14 -8.93 -3.40
CA TRP A 18 -10.57 -9.16 -3.35
C TRP A 18 -11.04 -10.19 -4.38
N GLN A 19 -10.53 -10.13 -5.61
CA GLN A 19 -10.88 -11.08 -6.67
C GLN A 19 -10.37 -12.49 -6.35
N LYS A 20 -9.18 -12.62 -5.74
CA LYS A 20 -8.60 -13.92 -5.35
C LYS A 20 -9.38 -14.59 -4.21
N ASP A 21 -9.96 -13.82 -3.31
CA ASP A 21 -10.81 -14.31 -2.21
C ASP A 21 -12.28 -14.57 -2.62
N GLY A 22 -12.62 -14.36 -3.90
CA GLY A 22 -13.96 -14.65 -4.42
C GLY A 22 -14.92 -13.47 -4.35
N SER A 23 -14.40 -12.25 -4.23
CA SER A 23 -15.15 -11.00 -4.26
C SER A 23 -16.22 -10.83 -3.16
N PRO A 24 -15.91 -11.10 -1.88
CA PRO A 24 -16.85 -10.85 -0.78
C PRO A 24 -17.13 -9.36 -0.62
N GLU A 25 -18.38 -8.93 -0.84
CA GLU A 25 -18.80 -7.52 -0.72
C GLU A 25 -18.58 -6.96 0.70
N GLU A 26 -18.69 -7.81 1.71
CA GLU A 26 -18.50 -7.45 3.12
C GLU A 26 -17.03 -7.15 3.51
N ARG A 27 -16.05 -7.56 2.70
CA ARG A 27 -14.61 -7.39 3.01
C ARG A 27 -13.90 -6.43 2.07
N ALA A 28 -14.59 -5.85 1.10
CA ALA A 28 -13.99 -4.96 0.11
C ALA A 28 -13.23 -3.78 0.76
N ASP A 29 -13.81 -3.17 1.80
CA ASP A 29 -13.17 -2.12 2.60
C ASP A 29 -11.89 -2.62 3.31
N GLU A 30 -11.94 -3.82 3.91
CA GLU A 30 -10.78 -4.38 4.62
C GLU A 30 -9.60 -4.65 3.67
N TYR A 31 -9.86 -5.16 2.46
CA TYR A 31 -8.84 -5.32 1.42
C TYR A 31 -8.32 -3.97 0.90
N TRP A 32 -9.17 -2.94 0.84
CA TRP A 32 -8.76 -1.60 0.46
C TRP A 32 -7.82 -0.99 1.50
N GLU A 33 -8.16 -1.06 2.79
CA GLU A 33 -7.30 -0.55 3.86
C GLU A 33 -5.97 -1.32 3.94
N GLN A 34 -6.00 -2.64 3.75
CA GLN A 34 -4.80 -3.47 3.72
C GLN A 34 -3.89 -3.16 2.51
N ALA A 35 -4.47 -2.89 1.35
CA ALA A 35 -3.73 -2.44 0.18
C ALA A 35 -3.18 -1.03 0.37
N GLN A 36 -3.97 -0.14 0.98
CA GLN A 36 -3.55 1.22 1.31
C GLN A 36 -2.33 1.23 2.23
N ALA A 37 -2.35 0.46 3.30
CA ALA A 37 -1.23 0.35 4.23
C ALA A 37 0.05 -0.19 3.55
N GLN A 38 -0.08 -1.23 2.71
CA GLN A 38 1.06 -1.78 1.96
C GLN A 38 1.68 -0.77 1.00
N ILE A 39 0.85 -0.07 0.22
CA ILE A 39 1.37 0.92 -0.74
C ILE A 39 1.89 2.15 -0.02
N ASP A 40 1.26 2.59 1.07
CA ASP A 40 1.77 3.70 1.87
C ASP A 40 3.17 3.39 2.38
N GLU A 41 3.36 2.23 3.01
CA GLU A 41 4.68 1.78 3.49
C GLU A 41 5.70 1.63 2.34
N GLU A 42 5.30 1.08 1.19
CA GLU A 42 6.16 0.94 0.02
C GLU A 42 6.52 2.29 -0.62
N GLU A 43 5.60 3.24 -0.65
CA GLU A 43 5.82 4.59 -1.20
C GLU A 43 6.70 5.41 -0.26
N TYR A 44 6.45 5.34 1.05
CA TYR A 44 7.35 5.89 2.07
C TYR A 44 8.75 5.28 1.94
N ALA A 45 8.89 3.95 1.84
CA ALA A 45 10.20 3.30 1.68
C ALA A 45 10.90 3.61 0.33
N ALA A 46 10.12 3.75 -0.75
CA ALA A 46 10.64 4.09 -2.08
C ALA A 46 11.08 5.55 -2.17
N ASN A 47 10.38 6.48 -1.51
CA ASN A 47 10.81 7.88 -1.37
C ASN A 47 11.93 8.05 -0.31
N GLU A 48 11.98 7.17 0.70
CA GLU A 48 12.98 7.16 1.79
C GLU A 48 14.29 6.44 1.41
N SER A 49 14.38 5.74 0.27
CA SER A 49 15.69 5.27 -0.25
C SER A 49 16.67 6.41 -0.61
N GLY A 50 16.28 7.67 -0.41
CA GLY A 50 17.17 8.84 -0.43
C GLY A 50 17.52 9.45 0.94
N ILE A 51 16.83 9.13 2.05
CA ILE A 51 17.10 9.70 3.39
C ILE A 51 16.77 8.66 4.47
N GLU A 52 17.81 8.01 5.00
CA GLU A 52 17.69 7.14 6.18
C GLU A 52 16.81 7.76 7.30
N PRO A 53 15.86 7.02 7.90
CA PRO A 53 15.23 7.42 9.15
C PRO A 53 16.25 7.16 10.27
N LYS A 54 17.12 8.15 10.50
CA LYS A 54 18.00 8.23 11.67
C LYS A 54 17.24 8.47 12.99
N SER A 55 16.14 7.75 13.18
CA SER A 55 15.52 7.58 14.50
C SER A 55 15.68 6.13 14.96
N ARG A 56 16.89 5.59 14.79
CA ARG A 56 17.47 4.73 15.83
C ARG A 56 17.58 5.55 17.11
N LEU A 57 16.67 5.28 18.05
CA LEU A 57 16.81 5.65 19.45
C LEU A 57 18.20 5.21 19.96
N PRO A 58 18.95 6.04 20.73
CA PRO A 58 19.08 5.74 22.17
C PRO A 58 19.40 6.95 23.10
N LYS A 59 18.81 6.96 24.31
CA LYS A 59 19.54 7.14 25.58
C LYS A 59 18.71 6.71 26.78
#